data_AF-A0A6C0LP26-F1
#
_entry.id   AF-A0A6C0LP26-F1
#
_cell.length_a   1.000
_cell.length_b   1.000
_cell.length_c   1.000
_cell.angle_alpha   90.00
_cell.angle_beta   90.00
_cell.angle_gamma   90.00
#
_symmetry.space_group_name_H-M   'P 1'
#
loop_
_entity.id
_entity.type
_entity.pdbx_description
1 polymer ?
#
loop_
_entity_poly.entity_id
_entity_poly.type
_entity_poly.pdbx_seq_one_letter_code
_entity_poly.pdbx_strand_id
1 'polypeptide(L)'
;MNMNRLRNVCAALFCGCLCKINAVSNIFSYIYNDMEYLDKITYENTIPFIPPITSGKVVKVYDGDTFTLAAKLPNTDGPVYRFTVRLNGIDTPEIKGKTATEKELAKRARDALSSLILNKIIILKNVETEKYGRLLAEVYLDDININNYMVDNKYAVKYDGGTKERPEEWN
;
A
#
# COMPACT_ATOMS: atom_id res chain seq x y z
N MET A 1 -34.22 -14.79 20.50
CA MET A 1 -34.56 -16.05 19.79
C MET A 1 -33.93 -17.20 20.55
N ASN A 2 -34.70 -18.26 20.78
CA ASN A 2 -34.55 -19.24 21.85
C ASN A 2 -33.40 -20.25 21.57
N MET A 3 -32.50 -20.44 22.53
CA MET A 3 -31.28 -21.28 22.49
C MET A 3 -31.51 -22.80 22.36
N ASN A 4 -32.75 -23.25 22.15
CA ASN A 4 -33.12 -24.68 22.14
C ASN A 4 -33.29 -25.31 20.75
N ARG A 5 -32.94 -24.62 19.66
CA ARG A 5 -33.12 -25.16 18.30
C ARG A 5 -31.85 -25.67 17.61
N LEU A 6 -30.67 -25.43 18.19
CA LEU A 6 -29.38 -25.89 17.63
C LEU A 6 -28.91 -27.25 18.19
N ARG A 7 -29.63 -27.83 19.16
CA ARG A 7 -29.29 -29.15 19.73
C ARG A 7 -29.70 -30.35 18.88
N ASN A 8 -30.46 -30.15 17.79
CA ASN A 8 -31.11 -31.26 17.08
C ASN A 8 -30.53 -31.66 15.72
N VAL A 9 -29.34 -31.18 15.34
CA VAL A 9 -28.67 -31.70 14.13
C VAL A 9 -27.72 -32.87 14.45
N CYS A 10 -27.55 -33.24 15.72
CA CYS A 10 -26.58 -34.27 16.13
C CYS A 10 -27.16 -35.67 16.39
N ALA A 11 -28.46 -35.91 16.19
CA ALA A 11 -29.11 -37.15 16.65
C ALA A 11 -29.46 -38.19 15.56
N ALA A 12 -29.04 -38.03 14.31
CA ALA A 12 -29.40 -38.98 13.26
C ALA A 12 -28.26 -39.20 12.26
N LEU A 13 -27.22 -39.95 12.67
CA LEU A 13 -26.34 -40.74 11.80
C LEU A 13 -25.34 -41.55 12.66
N PHE A 14 -25.88 -42.40 13.54
CA PHE A 14 -25.10 -43.47 14.16
C PHE A 14 -25.06 -44.68 13.20
N CYS A 15 -24.12 -44.68 12.27
CA CYS A 15 -23.54 -45.92 11.74
C CYS A 15 -22.22 -45.60 11.00
N GLY A 16 -21.09 -45.88 11.66
CA GLY A 16 -19.80 -46.07 10.99
C GLY A 16 -18.94 -44.85 10.64
N CYS A 17 -18.54 -43.99 11.60
CA CYS A 17 -17.28 -43.22 11.50
C CYS A 17 -16.93 -42.44 12.80
N LEU A 18 -16.50 -43.14 13.87
CA LEU A 18 -16.08 -42.45 15.11
C LEU A 18 -14.84 -41.55 14.94
N CYS A 19 -14.09 -41.66 13.84
CA CYS A 19 -12.88 -40.86 13.59
C CYS A 19 -13.17 -39.48 12.94
N LYS A 20 -14.35 -39.26 12.35
CA LYS A 20 -14.69 -37.98 11.67
C LYS A 20 -15.38 -36.96 12.58
N ILE A 21 -15.94 -37.37 13.72
CA ILE A 21 -16.71 -36.50 14.61
C ILE A 21 -15.80 -35.55 15.41
N ASN A 22 -14.61 -36.01 15.82
CA ASN A 22 -13.63 -35.22 16.59
C ASN A 22 -12.95 -34.11 15.79
N ALA A 23 -12.84 -34.25 14.47
CA ALA A 23 -12.25 -33.22 13.62
C ALA A 23 -13.22 -32.03 13.45
N VAL A 24 -14.52 -32.30 13.32
CA VAL A 24 -15.54 -31.26 13.10
C VAL A 24 -15.79 -30.44 14.37
N SER A 25 -15.78 -31.07 15.56
CA SER A 25 -15.90 -30.35 16.84
C SER A 25 -14.70 -29.44 17.12
N ASN A 26 -13.48 -29.88 16.79
CA ASN A 26 -12.27 -29.06 16.89
C ASN A 26 -12.22 -27.92 15.88
N ILE A 27 -12.70 -28.12 14.65
CA ILE A 27 -12.82 -27.04 13.67
C ILE A 27 -13.87 -26.03 14.11
N PHE A 28 -15.00 -26.49 14.64
CA PHE A 28 -16.08 -25.61 15.10
C PHE A 28 -15.67 -24.79 16.33
N SER A 29 -14.93 -25.37 17.27
CA SER A 29 -14.38 -24.64 18.42
C SER A 29 -13.30 -23.65 17.99
N TYR A 30 -12.44 -24.01 17.04
CA TYR A 30 -11.40 -23.10 16.51
C TYR A 30 -12.02 -21.90 15.79
N ILE A 31 -13.02 -22.12 14.92
CA ILE A 31 -13.75 -21.05 14.23
C ILE A 31 -14.48 -20.15 15.24
N TYR A 32 -15.09 -20.72 16.28
CA TYR A 32 -15.81 -19.95 17.30
C TYR A 32 -14.86 -19.09 18.16
N ASN A 33 -13.70 -19.65 18.52
CA ASN A 33 -12.66 -18.92 19.26
C ASN A 33 -12.06 -17.78 18.42
N ASP A 34 -11.85 -17.99 17.11
CA ASP A 34 -11.42 -16.92 16.19
C ASP A 34 -12.47 -15.80 16.12
N MET A 35 -13.76 -16.14 16.03
CA MET A 35 -14.83 -15.13 15.98
C MET A 35 -14.92 -14.30 17.27
N GLU A 36 -14.73 -14.90 18.45
CA GLU A 36 -14.70 -14.17 19.72
C GLU A 36 -13.47 -13.26 19.83
N TYR A 37 -12.33 -13.68 19.27
CA TYR A 37 -11.14 -12.85 19.19
C TYR A 37 -11.34 -11.66 18.24
N LEU A 38 -11.90 -11.90 17.05
CA LEU A 38 -12.18 -10.86 16.06
C LEU A 38 -13.18 -9.81 16.57
N ASP A 39 -14.14 -10.20 17.41
CA ASP A 39 -15.14 -9.29 18.02
C ASP A 39 -14.51 -8.27 18.99
N LYS A 40 -13.33 -8.59 19.55
CA LYS A 40 -12.60 -7.72 20.50
C LYS A 40 -11.62 -6.75 19.82
N ILE A 41 -11.43 -6.86 18.50
CA ILE A 41 -10.50 -6.00 17.76
C ILE A 41 -11.11 -4.60 17.58
N THR A 42 -10.33 -3.58 17.87
CA THR A 42 -10.70 -2.16 17.68
C THR A 42 -9.61 -1.47 16.87
N TYR A 43 -9.89 -0.27 16.33
CA TYR A 43 -8.86 0.44 15.56
C TYR A 43 -7.61 0.73 16.41
N GLU A 44 -7.82 1.05 17.69
CA GLU A 44 -6.77 1.43 18.65
C GLU A 44 -5.85 0.28 19.03
N ASN A 45 -6.31 -0.97 18.89
CA ASN A 45 -5.50 -2.16 19.17
C ASN A 45 -4.90 -2.80 17.90
N THR A 46 -5.00 -2.11 16.76
CA THR A 46 -4.40 -2.54 15.49
C THR A 46 -3.23 -1.64 15.09
N ILE A 47 -2.30 -2.21 14.31
CA ILE A 47 -1.18 -1.47 13.71
C ILE A 47 -1.35 -1.40 12.18
N PRO A 48 -1.05 -0.26 11.53
CA PRO A 48 -1.02 -0.19 10.08
C PRO A 48 0.00 -1.17 9.51
N PHE A 49 -0.38 -1.89 8.45
CA PHE A 49 0.53 -2.80 7.76
C PHE A 49 1.41 -2.03 6.77
N ILE A 50 2.72 -2.06 6.99
CA ILE A 50 3.72 -1.60 6.03
C ILE A 50 4.32 -2.85 5.35
N PRO A 51 4.16 -3.03 4.03
CA PRO A 51 4.73 -4.17 3.35
C PRO A 51 6.27 -4.10 3.43
N PRO A 52 6.96 -5.19 3.81
CA PRO A 52 8.41 -5.23 3.95
C PRO A 52 9.10 -5.35 2.57
N ILE A 53 8.82 -4.40 1.67
CA ILE A 53 9.39 -4.35 0.32
C ILE A 53 10.54 -3.34 0.27
N THR A 54 11.68 -3.77 -0.26
CA THR A 54 12.89 -2.95 -0.39
C THR A 54 13.22 -2.61 -1.83
N SER A 55 12.65 -3.33 -2.79
CA SER A 55 12.86 -3.10 -4.22
C SER A 55 11.70 -3.62 -5.04
N GLY A 56 11.60 -3.17 -6.29
CA GLY A 56 10.61 -3.65 -7.24
C GLY A 56 10.74 -2.98 -8.60
N LYS A 57 9.91 -3.42 -9.55
CA LYS A 57 9.87 -2.84 -10.90
C LYS A 57 8.79 -1.78 -11.00
N VAL A 58 9.11 -0.60 -11.49
CA VAL A 58 8.12 0.44 -11.76
C VAL A 58 7.30 0.06 -12.99
N VAL A 59 5.99 -0.05 -12.84
CA VAL A 59 5.07 -0.48 -13.91
C VAL A 59 4.15 0.64 -14.41
N LYS A 60 4.03 1.73 -13.65
CA LYS A 60 3.20 2.88 -14.01
C LYS A 60 3.69 4.12 -13.28
N VAL A 61 3.63 5.28 -13.91
CA VAL A 61 3.82 6.60 -13.29
C VAL A 61 2.52 7.39 -13.44
N TYR A 62 2.01 7.96 -12.34
CA TYR A 62 0.74 8.70 -12.34
C TYR A 62 0.97 10.20 -12.54
N ASP A 63 1.86 10.78 -11.74
CA ASP A 63 2.21 12.20 -11.72
C ASP A 63 3.71 12.36 -11.39
N GLY A 64 4.14 13.57 -11.03
CA GLY A 64 5.54 13.88 -10.74
C GLY A 64 6.07 13.34 -9.41
N ASP A 65 5.22 12.80 -8.54
CA ASP A 65 5.65 12.24 -7.25
C ASP A 65 5.10 10.84 -6.96
N THR A 66 4.15 10.33 -7.74
CA THR A 66 3.43 9.09 -7.46
C THR A 66 3.55 8.08 -8.61
N PHE A 67 3.89 6.84 -8.27
CA PHE A 67 4.05 5.73 -9.22
C PHE A 67 3.58 4.39 -8.64
N THR A 68 3.42 3.37 -9.49
CA THR A 68 3.13 1.99 -9.08
C THR A 68 4.38 1.13 -9.19
N LEU A 69 4.74 0.51 -8.07
CA LEU A 69 5.77 -0.50 -7.95
C LEU A 69 5.14 -1.89 -8.01
N ALA A 70 5.72 -2.80 -8.79
CA ALA A 70 5.40 -4.23 -8.77
C ALA A 70 6.51 -4.98 -8.03
N ALA A 71 6.15 -5.66 -6.94
CA ALA A 71 7.10 -6.39 -6.10
C ALA A 71 6.45 -7.65 -5.50
N LYS A 72 7.27 -8.65 -5.19
CA LYS A 72 6.85 -9.80 -4.37
C LYS A 72 7.06 -9.48 -2.89
N LEU A 73 6.23 -10.05 -2.03
CA LEU A 73 6.49 -10.02 -0.60
C LEU A 73 7.65 -10.98 -0.27
N PRO A 74 8.60 -10.58 0.59
CA PRO A 74 9.73 -11.43 0.95
C PRO A 74 9.25 -12.69 1.66
N ASN A 75 9.97 -13.79 1.48
CA ASN A 75 9.69 -15.09 2.11
C ASN A 75 8.30 -15.65 1.80
N THR A 76 7.74 -15.31 0.64
CA THR A 76 6.46 -15.86 0.16
C THR A 76 6.59 -16.33 -1.29
N ASP A 77 5.91 -17.43 -1.63
CA ASP A 77 5.68 -17.86 -3.03
C ASP A 77 4.45 -17.16 -3.64
N GLY A 78 4.07 -16.02 -3.08
CA GLY A 78 2.90 -15.25 -3.49
C GLY A 78 3.03 -14.65 -4.89
N PRO A 79 1.91 -14.12 -5.43
CA PRO A 79 1.92 -13.37 -6.67
C PRO A 79 2.75 -12.09 -6.55
N VAL A 80 2.99 -11.43 -7.68
CA VAL A 80 3.53 -10.07 -7.70
C VAL A 80 2.40 -9.09 -7.36
N TYR A 81 2.59 -8.29 -6.32
CA TYR A 81 1.65 -7.29 -5.87
C TYR A 81 2.00 -5.91 -6.43
N ARG A 82 1.00 -5.02 -6.47
CA ARG A 82 1.17 -3.62 -6.88
C ARG A 82 1.05 -2.71 -5.67
N PHE A 83 2.01 -1.81 -5.52
CA PHE A 83 2.06 -0.83 -4.45
C PHE A 83 2.12 0.56 -5.05
N THR A 84 1.25 1.46 -4.59
CA THR A 84 1.33 2.88 -4.96
C THR A 84 2.30 3.57 -4.03
N VAL A 85 3.38 4.11 -4.59
CA VAL A 85 4.45 4.77 -3.86
C VAL A 85 4.44 6.25 -4.25
N ARG A 86 4.55 7.11 -3.24
CA ARG A 86 4.77 8.55 -3.36
C ARG A 86 6.17 8.88 -2.87
N LEU A 87 6.87 9.75 -3.59
CA LEU A 87 8.18 10.25 -3.21
C LEU A 87 8.06 11.05 -1.90
N ASN A 88 8.77 10.60 -0.87
CA ASN A 88 8.77 11.25 0.43
C ASN A 88 9.47 12.62 0.37
N GLY A 89 9.01 13.56 1.19
CA GLY A 89 9.66 14.86 1.38
C GLY A 89 9.54 15.85 0.22
N ILE A 90 8.74 15.55 -0.82
CA ILE A 90 8.57 16.42 -1.98
C ILE A 90 7.10 16.55 -2.40
N ASP A 91 6.78 17.62 -3.12
CA ASP A 91 5.48 17.86 -3.76
C ASP A 91 5.69 18.35 -5.20
N THR A 92 4.83 17.90 -6.11
CA THR A 92 4.89 18.28 -7.52
C THR A 92 3.65 19.08 -7.96
N PRO A 93 3.72 19.85 -9.06
CA PRO A 93 2.56 20.55 -9.59
C PRO A 93 1.43 19.55 -9.92
N GLU A 94 0.19 19.95 -9.68
CA GLU A 94 -0.95 19.06 -9.84
C GLU A 94 -1.43 19.00 -11.30
N ILE A 95 -1.60 17.78 -11.84
CA ILE A 95 -2.12 17.58 -13.21
C ILE A 95 -3.53 18.16 -13.38
N LYS A 96 -4.31 18.19 -12.29
CA LYS A 96 -5.64 18.81 -12.23
C LYS A 96 -5.61 20.21 -11.61
N GLY A 97 -4.47 20.88 -11.71
CA GLY A 97 -4.26 22.25 -11.27
C GLY A 97 -5.24 23.27 -11.84
N LYS A 98 -5.29 24.47 -11.28
CA LYS A 98 -6.25 25.50 -11.71
C LYS A 98 -5.81 26.18 -13.00
N THR A 99 -4.51 26.36 -13.18
CA THR A 99 -3.94 27.17 -14.27
C THR A 99 -3.39 26.29 -15.38
N ALA A 100 -3.25 26.84 -16.59
CA ALA A 100 -2.66 26.09 -17.71
C ALA A 100 -1.17 25.80 -17.46
N THR A 101 -0.46 26.77 -16.86
CA THR A 101 0.95 26.68 -16.47
C THR A 101 1.19 25.53 -15.50
N GLU A 102 0.42 25.43 -14.41
CA GLU A 102 0.55 24.33 -13.43
C GLU A 102 0.40 22.97 -14.10
N LYS A 103 -0.59 22.81 -14.98
CA LYS A 103 -0.84 21.55 -15.70
C LYS A 103 0.30 21.19 -16.64
N GLU A 104 0.93 22.19 -17.27
CA GLU A 104 2.08 21.95 -18.13
C GLU A 104 3.31 21.53 -17.31
N LEU A 105 3.58 22.23 -16.20
CA LEU A 105 4.65 21.87 -15.27
C LEU A 105 4.42 20.47 -14.67
N ALA A 106 3.19 20.13 -14.29
CA ALA A 106 2.81 18.81 -13.80
C ALA A 106 3.10 17.71 -14.81
N LYS A 107 2.78 17.95 -16.09
CA LYS A 107 3.10 17.01 -17.18
C LYS A 107 4.60 16.85 -17.35
N ARG A 108 5.36 17.95 -17.34
CA ARG A 108 6.83 17.91 -17.42
C ARG A 108 7.44 17.11 -16.27
N ALA A 109 6.98 17.33 -15.04
CA ALA A 109 7.43 16.58 -13.87
C ALA A 109 7.12 15.09 -13.99
N ARG A 110 5.88 14.74 -14.37
CA ARG A 110 5.48 13.34 -14.62
C ARG A 110 6.33 12.70 -15.71
N ASP A 111 6.53 13.40 -16.83
CA ASP A 111 7.26 12.86 -17.98
C ASP A 111 8.74 12.66 -17.64
N ALA A 112 9.35 13.60 -16.91
CA ALA A 112 10.70 13.46 -16.39
C ALA A 112 10.85 12.25 -15.45
N LEU A 113 9.93 12.10 -14.48
CA LEU A 113 9.93 10.94 -13.59
C LEU A 113 9.74 9.64 -14.38
N SER A 114 8.76 9.61 -15.29
CA SER A 114 8.48 8.45 -16.14
C SER A 114 9.69 8.04 -16.97
N SER A 115 10.33 8.97 -17.66
CA SER A 115 11.55 8.70 -18.43
C SER A 115 12.69 8.16 -17.55
N LEU A 116 12.75 8.59 -16.28
CA LEU A 116 13.80 8.21 -15.36
C LEU A 116 13.58 6.82 -14.75
N ILE A 117 12.37 6.47 -14.32
CA ILE A 117 12.13 5.26 -13.51
C ILE A 117 11.24 4.19 -14.16
N LEU A 118 10.44 4.54 -15.19
CA LEU A 118 9.47 3.59 -15.77
C LEU A 118 10.19 2.35 -16.33
N ASN A 119 9.63 1.18 -16.05
CA ASN A 119 10.18 -0.14 -16.42
C ASN A 119 11.54 -0.48 -15.81
N LYS A 120 12.07 0.33 -14.90
CA LYS A 120 13.31 0.05 -14.17
C LYS A 120 13.04 -0.60 -12.82
N ILE A 121 14.06 -1.24 -12.29
CA ILE A 121 14.06 -1.76 -10.91
C ILE A 121 14.65 -0.65 -10.04
N ILE A 122 13.94 -0.31 -8.98
CA ILE A 122 14.35 0.73 -8.02
C ILE A 122 14.48 0.12 -6.62
N ILE A 123 15.16 0.84 -5.75
CA ILE A 123 15.29 0.55 -4.33
C ILE A 123 14.45 1.57 -3.55
N LEU A 124 13.67 1.07 -2.59
CA LEU A 124 12.95 1.88 -1.63
C LEU A 124 13.71 1.93 -0.31
N LYS A 125 13.84 3.12 0.27
CA LYS A 125 14.34 3.35 1.63
C LYS A 125 13.34 4.17 2.43
N ASN A 126 13.40 4.06 3.76
CA ASN A 126 12.54 4.79 4.69
C ASN A 126 11.05 4.70 4.31
N VAL A 127 10.57 3.45 4.13
CA VAL A 127 9.19 3.19 3.69
C VAL A 127 8.23 3.40 4.85
N GLU A 128 7.29 4.31 4.66
CA GLU A 128 6.25 4.67 5.62
C GLU A 128 4.86 4.55 4.96
N THR A 129 3.81 4.54 5.77
CA THR A 129 2.42 4.60 5.28
C THR A 129 1.87 6.01 5.35
N GLU A 130 1.21 6.42 4.28
CA GLU A 130 0.44 7.65 4.20
C GLU A 130 -1.02 7.42 4.61
N LYS A 131 -1.71 8.48 5.05
CA LYS A 131 -3.11 8.44 5.52
C LYS A 131 -4.12 7.82 4.56
N TYR A 132 -3.85 7.78 3.25
CA TYR A 132 -4.72 7.16 2.25
C TYR A 132 -4.24 5.78 1.78
N GLY A 133 -3.34 5.14 2.53
CA GLY A 133 -2.84 3.79 2.25
C GLY A 133 -1.79 3.73 1.14
N ARG A 134 -1.19 4.87 0.77
CA ARG A 134 -0.01 4.92 -0.12
C ARG A 134 1.25 4.68 0.69
N LEU A 135 2.30 4.19 0.03
CA LEU A 135 3.63 4.15 0.62
C LEU A 135 4.32 5.49 0.39
N LEU A 136 4.98 6.03 1.41
CA LEU A 136 5.94 7.12 1.28
C LEU A 136 7.33 6.50 1.33
N ALA A 137 8.19 6.86 0.39
CA ALA A 137 9.55 6.32 0.37
C ALA A 137 10.55 7.29 -0.25
N GLU A 138 11.81 7.14 0.15
CA GLU A 138 12.94 7.61 -0.64
C GLU A 138 13.25 6.56 -1.71
N VAL A 139 13.37 7.02 -2.95
CA VAL A 139 13.56 6.15 -4.10
C VAL A 139 14.96 6.33 -4.65
N TYR A 140 15.63 5.20 -4.87
CA TYR A 140 16.96 5.15 -5.46
C TYR A 140 16.92 4.33 -6.74
N LEU A 141 17.55 4.86 -7.78
CA LEU A 141 17.91 4.12 -8.98
C LEU A 141 19.44 4.10 -9.04
N ASP A 142 20.02 2.93 -8.83
CA ASP A 142 21.47 2.78 -8.59
C ASP A 142 21.91 3.70 -7.43
N ASP A 143 22.87 4.61 -7.67
CA ASP A 143 23.36 5.57 -6.67
C ASP A 143 22.61 6.92 -6.69
N ILE A 144 21.58 7.06 -7.53
CA ILE A 144 20.85 8.32 -7.71
C ILE A 144 19.62 8.35 -6.82
N ASN A 145 19.54 9.34 -5.93
CA ASN A 145 18.33 9.65 -5.18
C ASN A 145 17.33 10.40 -6.07
N ILE A 146 16.22 9.76 -6.40
CA ILE A 146 15.20 10.29 -7.31
C ILE A 146 14.47 11.48 -6.69
N ASN A 147 14.23 11.46 -5.37
CA ASN A 147 13.56 12.56 -4.68
C ASN A 147 14.38 13.86 -4.83
N ASN A 148 15.70 13.79 -4.60
CA ASN A 148 16.61 14.92 -4.79
C ASN A 148 16.70 15.33 -6.25
N TYR A 149 16.81 14.39 -7.18
CA TYR A 149 16.82 14.68 -8.62
C TYR A 149 15.61 15.51 -9.05
N MET A 150 14.41 15.17 -8.57
CA MET A 150 13.19 15.91 -8.90
C MET A 150 13.22 17.35 -8.37
N VAL A 151 13.81 17.58 -7.20
CA VAL A 151 13.97 18.92 -6.62
C VAL A 151 15.04 19.73 -7.36
N ASP A 152 16.22 19.13 -7.57
CA ASP A 152 17.37 19.80 -8.19
C ASP A 152 17.07 20.26 -9.63
N ASN A 153 16.22 19.51 -10.35
CA ASN A 153 15.78 19.85 -11.70
C ASN A 153 14.48 20.69 -11.74
N LYS A 154 14.03 21.21 -10.60
CA LYS A 154 12.83 22.06 -10.46
C LYS A 154 11.52 21.39 -10.92
N TYR A 155 11.44 20.06 -10.86
CA TYR A 155 10.19 19.33 -11.08
C TYR A 155 9.34 19.22 -9.82
N ALA A 156 9.96 19.35 -8.64
CA ALA A 156 9.33 19.27 -7.34
C ALA A 156 9.86 20.34 -6.38
N VAL A 157 9.09 20.62 -5.34
CA VAL A 157 9.53 21.42 -4.17
C VAL A 157 9.65 20.53 -2.96
N LYS A 158 10.52 20.89 -2.00
CA LYS A 158 10.59 20.19 -0.71
C LYS A 158 9.30 20.43 0.07
N TYR A 159 8.78 19.38 0.68
CA TYR A 159 7.56 19.42 1.46
C TYR A 159 7.66 18.45 2.64
N ASP A 160 7.48 18.95 3.85
CA ASP A 160 7.63 18.23 5.11
C ASP A 160 6.29 17.84 5.76
N GLY A 161 5.17 18.02 5.05
CA GLY A 161 3.83 17.75 5.60
C GLY A 161 3.13 18.98 6.19
N GLY A 162 3.78 20.14 6.23
CA GLY A 162 3.23 21.40 6.72
C GLY A 162 2.34 22.15 5.72
N THR A 163 2.29 23.47 5.83
CA THR A 163 1.60 24.32 4.84
C THR A 163 2.34 24.25 3.52
N LYS A 164 1.64 23.89 2.43
CA LYS A 164 2.22 23.86 1.08
C LYS A 164 2.63 25.27 0.64
N GLU A 165 3.93 25.54 0.61
CA GLU A 165 4.47 26.72 -0.05
C GLU A 165 4.54 26.46 -1.55
N ARG A 166 3.53 26.95 -2.27
CA ARG A 166 3.46 26.84 -3.73
C ARG A 166 4.27 27.97 -4.37
N PRO A 167 5.24 27.66 -5.26
CA PRO A 167 5.91 28.68 -6.03
C PRO A 167 4.92 29.51 -6.86
N GLU A 168 5.16 30.81 -7.00
CA GLU A 168 4.35 31.69 -7.85
C GLU A 168 4.31 31.20 -9.31
N GLU A 169 5.37 30.51 -9.74
CA GLU A 169 5.51 29.90 -11.07
C GLU A 169 4.42 28.85 -11.38
N TRP A 170 3.73 28.33 -10.36
CA TRP A 170 2.62 27.38 -10.52
C TRP A 170 1.25 28.07 -10.60
N ASN A 171 1.19 29.39 -10.45
CA ASN A 171 -0.05 30.17 -10.58
C ASN A 171 -0.29 30.70 -12.00
#